data_AF-A0A0B0ICS1-F1
#
_entry.id   AF-A0A0B0ICS1-F1
#
_cell.length_a   1.000
_cell.length_b   1.000
_cell.length_c   1.000
_cell.angle_alpha   90.00
_cell.angle_beta   90.00
_cell.angle_gamma   90.00
#
_symmetry.space_group_name_H-M   'P 1'
#
loop_
_entity.id
_entity.type
_entity.pdbx_description
1 polymer ?
#
loop_
_entity_poly.entity_id
_entity_poly.type
_entity_poly.pdbx_seq_one_letter_code
_entity_poly.pdbx_strand_id
1 'polypeptide(L)'
;MSVVKELYLQTELLFQFVKQGLPKEDDERDLFIAEVDERLAQRDHFIVRIDSSKLSEPEKKLGEELVKLNKRLNKQLEMLRAEIRANLTDIKRKKETGRKYDNPYDGPMSDGVFFDKRGV
;
A
#
# COMPACT_ATOMS: atom_id res chain seq x y z
N MET A 1 17.72 0.94 -26.06
CA MET A 1 18.90 1.38 -25.28
C MET A 1 19.47 0.14 -24.58
N SER A 2 20.45 0.24 -23.67
CA SER A 2 20.84 -0.93 -22.84
C SER A 2 19.68 -1.29 -21.89
N VAL A 3 19.44 -2.59 -21.68
CA VAL A 3 18.39 -3.10 -20.77
C VAL A 3 18.61 -2.60 -19.33
N VAL A 4 19.87 -2.53 -18.88
CA VAL A 4 20.22 -2.03 -17.54
C VAL A 4 19.86 -0.54 -17.40
N LYS A 5 20.09 0.24 -18.46
CA LYS A 5 19.72 1.66 -18.49
C LYS A 5 18.21 1.85 -18.44
N GLU A 6 17.45 1.05 -19.19
CA GLU A 6 15.99 1.11 -19.18
C GLU A 6 15.44 0.75 -17.79
N LEU A 7 15.96 -0.31 -17.15
CA LEU A 7 15.58 -0.67 -15.79
C LEU A 7 15.93 0.42 -14.76
N TYR A 8 17.08 1.09 -14.92
CA TYR A 8 17.46 2.22 -14.07
C TYR A 8 16.45 3.35 -14.15
N LEU A 9 16.12 3.79 -15.36
CA LEU A 9 15.14 4.86 -15.59
C LEU A 9 13.76 4.50 -15.04
N GLN A 10 13.29 3.26 -15.27
CA GLN A 10 12.01 2.80 -14.72
C GLN A 10 12.01 2.76 -13.19
N THR A 11 13.13 2.35 -12.59
CA THR A 11 13.29 2.34 -11.13
C THR A 11 13.30 3.77 -10.57
N GLU A 12 13.92 4.72 -11.26
CA GLU A 12 13.93 6.13 -10.86
C GLU A 12 12.54 6.76 -10.95
N LEU A 13 11.82 6.53 -12.05
CA LEU A 13 10.45 7.01 -12.22
C LEU A 13 9.51 6.45 -11.15
N LEU A 14 9.57 5.14 -10.89
CA LEU A 14 8.78 4.53 -9.82
C LEU A 14 9.17 5.10 -8.45
N PHE A 15 10.46 5.32 -8.19
CA PHE A 15 10.90 5.92 -6.94
C PHE A 15 10.36 7.34 -6.76
N GLN A 16 10.39 8.17 -7.81
CA GLN A 16 9.81 9.51 -7.79
C GLN A 16 8.30 9.49 -7.56
N PHE A 17 7.59 8.55 -8.20
CA PHE A 17 6.15 8.37 -8.04
C PHE A 17 5.78 7.97 -6.61
N VAL A 18 6.40 6.91 -6.07
CA VAL A 18 6.14 6.43 -4.69
C VAL A 18 6.49 7.49 -3.65
N LYS A 19 7.50 8.33 -3.92
CA LYS A 19 7.89 9.44 -3.02
C LYS A 19 6.83 10.52 -2.87
N GLN A 20 5.84 10.61 -3.77
CA GLN A 20 4.71 11.53 -3.64
C GLN A 20 3.82 11.17 -2.44
N GLY A 21 3.84 9.90 -2.01
CA GLY A 21 3.06 9.38 -0.90
C GLY A 21 1.66 8.93 -1.32
N LEU A 22 0.96 8.28 -0.38
CA LEU A 22 -0.39 7.79 -0.62
C LEU A 22 -1.37 8.99 -0.69
N PRO A 23 -2.21 9.10 -1.74
CA PRO A 23 -3.27 10.12 -1.79
C PRO A 23 -4.26 9.99 -0.63
N LYS A 24 -5.03 11.06 -0.37
CA LYS A 24 -6.04 11.06 0.70
C LYS A 24 -7.41 10.56 0.23
N GLU A 25 -7.77 10.86 -1.01
CA GLU A 25 -9.05 10.48 -1.61
C GLU A 25 -9.03 9.00 -2.00
N ASP A 26 -10.08 8.25 -1.66
CA ASP A 26 -10.10 6.79 -1.83
C ASP A 26 -9.96 6.35 -3.31
N ASP A 27 -10.62 7.03 -4.24
CA ASP A 27 -10.50 6.72 -5.68
C ASP A 27 -9.06 6.97 -6.20
N GLU A 28 -8.42 8.05 -5.75
CA GLU A 28 -7.04 8.37 -6.14
C GLU A 28 -6.04 7.37 -5.54
N ARG A 29 -6.35 6.79 -4.37
CA ARG A 29 -5.52 5.76 -3.73
C ARG A 29 -5.53 4.47 -4.51
N ASP A 30 -6.70 4.03 -4.97
CA ASP A 30 -6.82 2.81 -5.77
C ASP A 30 -6.06 2.95 -7.09
N LEU A 31 -6.20 4.10 -7.76
CA LEU A 31 -5.43 4.42 -8.97
C LEU A 31 -3.92 4.48 -8.70
N PHE A 32 -3.51 5.09 -7.59
CA PHE A 32 -2.10 5.17 -7.20
C PHE A 32 -1.50 3.78 -6.96
N ILE A 33 -2.21 2.90 -6.25
CA ILE A 33 -1.76 1.53 -5.99
C ILE A 33 -1.67 0.73 -7.30
N ALA A 34 -2.67 0.85 -8.17
CA ALA A 34 -2.66 0.19 -9.48
C ALA A 34 -1.47 0.64 -10.34
N GLU A 35 -1.15 1.94 -10.36
CA GLU A 35 0.01 2.49 -11.07
C GLU A 35 1.34 1.98 -10.48
N VAL A 36 1.45 1.86 -9.15
CA VAL A 36 2.62 1.23 -8.51
C VAL A 36 2.76 -0.22 -8.98
N ASP A 37 1.68 -0.99 -8.97
CA ASP A 37 1.69 -2.41 -9.38
C ASP A 37 2.05 -2.57 -10.86
N GLU A 38 1.50 -1.72 -11.74
CA GLU A 38 1.84 -1.75 -13.17
C GLU A 38 3.33 -1.46 -13.39
N ARG A 39 3.88 -0.43 -12.73
CA ARG A 39 5.30 -0.09 -12.84
C ARG A 39 6.20 -1.18 -12.29
N LEU A 40 5.79 -1.89 -11.24
CA LEU A 40 6.52 -3.05 -10.73
C LEU A 40 6.53 -4.18 -11.76
N ALA A 41 5.37 -4.50 -12.36
CA ALA A 41 5.28 -5.52 -13.40
C ALA A 41 6.14 -5.16 -14.64
N GLN A 42 6.12 -3.90 -15.07
CA GLN A 42 6.98 -3.41 -16.16
C GLN A 42 8.46 -3.62 -15.83
N ARG A 43 8.90 -3.35 -14.60
CA ARG A 43 10.28 -3.58 -14.16
C ARG A 43 10.67 -5.06 -14.19
N ASP A 44 9.78 -5.96 -13.78
CA ASP A 44 10.06 -7.40 -13.79
C ASP A 44 10.38 -7.91 -15.20
N HIS A 45 9.69 -7.39 -16.23
CA HIS A 45 10.00 -7.71 -17.62
C HIS A 45 11.44 -7.33 -18.03
N PHE A 46 11.99 -6.24 -17.51
CA PHE A 46 13.38 -5.85 -17.77
C PHE A 46 14.36 -6.68 -16.95
N ILE A 47 14.04 -6.97 -15.68
CA ILE A 47 14.90 -7.77 -14.79
C ILE A 47 15.19 -9.14 -15.39
N VAL A 48 14.16 -9.83 -15.91
CA VAL A 48 14.30 -11.18 -16.51
C VAL A 48 15.19 -11.16 -17.76
N ARG A 49 15.31 -10.02 -18.45
CA ARG A 49 16.12 -9.87 -19.66
C ARG A 49 17.60 -9.55 -19.38
N ILE A 50 17.97 -9.27 -18.13
CA ILE A 50 19.35 -8.93 -17.78
C ILE A 50 20.17 -10.22 -17.67
N ASP A 51 21.14 -10.35 -18.57
CA ASP A 51 22.20 -11.35 -18.47
C ASP A 51 23.46 -10.71 -17.89
N SER A 52 23.73 -10.98 -16.60
CA SER A 52 24.85 -10.39 -15.86
C SER A 52 26.22 -10.74 -16.45
N SER A 53 26.32 -11.84 -17.20
CA SER A 53 27.57 -12.29 -17.83
C SER A 53 27.97 -11.46 -19.05
N LYS A 54 27.01 -10.77 -19.68
CA LYS A 54 27.20 -10.01 -20.93
C LYS A 54 27.30 -8.50 -20.73
N LEU A 55 27.30 -8.03 -19.48
CA LEU A 55 27.35 -6.60 -19.18
C LEU A 55 28.76 -6.03 -19.41
N SER A 56 28.82 -4.90 -20.11
CA SER A 56 30.03 -4.09 -20.23
C SER A 56 30.37 -3.42 -18.89
N GLU A 57 31.62 -2.96 -18.71
CA GLU A 57 32.02 -2.21 -17.51
C GLU A 57 31.13 -1.01 -17.16
N PRO A 58 30.74 -0.12 -18.09
CA PRO A 58 29.85 0.99 -17.75
C PRO A 58 28.47 0.51 -17.30
N GLU A 59 27.96 -0.59 -17.87
CA GLU A 59 26.69 -1.18 -17.44
C GLU A 59 26.78 -1.83 -16.07
N LYS A 60 27.92 -2.43 -15.71
CA LYS A 60 28.16 -2.95 -14.36
C LYS A 60 28.12 -1.84 -13.32
N LYS A 61 28.79 -0.70 -13.58
CA LYS A 61 28.73 0.49 -12.72
C LYS A 61 27.31 1.02 -12.57
N LEU A 62 26.56 1.08 -13.68
CA LEU A 62 25.16 1.48 -13.64
C LEU A 62 24.30 0.48 -12.85
N GLY A 63 24.60 -0.82 -12.95
CA GLY A 63 23.97 -1.87 -12.17
C GLY A 63 24.18 -1.72 -10.66
N GLU A 64 25.38 -1.31 -10.23
CA GLU A 64 25.65 -1.00 -8.82
C GLU A 64 24.79 0.17 -8.32
N GLU A 65 24.70 1.24 -9.10
CA GLU A 65 23.83 2.38 -8.79
C GLU A 65 22.34 2.00 -8.79
N LEU A 66 21.92 1.15 -9.72
CA LEU A 66 20.57 0.57 -9.76
C LEU A 66 20.26 -0.20 -8.47
N VAL A 67 21.19 -1.03 -7.97
CA VAL A 67 21.00 -1.78 -6.72
C VAL A 67 20.84 -0.82 -5.53
N LYS A 68 21.64 0.26 -5.47
CA LYS A 68 21.51 1.29 -4.42
C LYS A 68 20.16 1.99 -4.50
N LEU A 69 19.72 2.36 -5.71
CA LEU A 69 18.42 2.98 -5.94
C LEU A 69 17.27 2.03 -5.54
N ASN A 70 17.36 0.75 -5.91
CA ASN A 70 16.36 -0.26 -5.56
C ASN A 70 16.24 -0.45 -4.05
N LYS A 71 17.35 -0.40 -3.30
CA LYS A 71 17.30 -0.43 -1.82
C LYS A 71 16.51 0.74 -1.25
N ARG A 72 16.67 1.95 -1.80
CA ARG A 72 15.92 3.14 -1.38
C ARG A 72 14.44 3.02 -1.75
N LEU A 73 14.14 2.51 -2.95
CA LEU A 73 12.78 2.22 -3.40
C LEU A 73 12.08 1.22 -2.48
N ASN A 74 12.73 0.10 -2.15
CA ASN A 74 12.16 -0.90 -1.25
C ASN A 74 11.80 -0.31 0.10
N LYS A 75 12.67 0.54 0.68
CA LYS A 75 12.36 1.22 1.94
C LYS A 75 11.12 2.13 1.83
N GLN A 76 10.95 2.84 0.71
CA GLN A 76 9.77 3.67 0.49
C GLN A 76 8.49 2.82 0.33
N LEU A 77 8.57 1.71 -0.41
CA LEU A 77 7.46 0.77 -0.57
C LEU A 77 7.06 0.14 0.77
N GLU A 78 8.02 -0.18 1.65
CA GLU A 78 7.75 -0.66 3.00
C GLU A 78 7.00 0.37 3.85
N MET A 79 7.40 1.64 3.78
CA MET A 79 6.71 2.74 4.46
C MET A 79 5.28 2.90 3.94
N LEU A 80 5.10 2.91 2.61
CA LEU A 80 3.78 2.98 1.97
C LEU A 80 2.89 1.79 2.39
N ARG A 81 3.44 0.58 2.41
CA ARG A 81 2.72 -0.62 2.86
C ARG A 81 2.30 -0.51 4.32
N ALA A 82 3.15 0.05 5.18
CA ALA A 82 2.82 0.27 6.59
C ALA A 82 1.68 1.29 6.75
N GLU A 83 1.70 2.37 5.97
CA GLU A 83 0.64 3.38 5.93
C GLU A 83 -0.70 2.78 5.51
N ILE A 84 -0.72 1.99 4.43
CA ILE A 84 -1.93 1.28 3.96
C ILE A 84 -2.47 0.34 5.05
N ARG A 85 -1.60 -0.40 5.74
CA ARG A 85 -2.01 -1.30 6.84
C ARG A 85 -2.60 -0.55 8.03
N ALA A 86 -2.02 0.58 8.41
CA ALA A 86 -2.54 1.43 9.48
C ALA A 86 -3.95 1.93 9.12
N ASN A 87 -4.13 2.44 7.89
CA ASN A 87 -5.41 2.89 7.38
C ASN A 87 -6.50 1.79 7.42
N LEU A 88 -6.17 0.58 6.98
CA LEU A 88 -7.09 -0.56 7.04
C LEU A 88 -7.48 -0.93 8.48
N THR A 89 -6.55 -0.78 9.43
CA THR A 89 -6.81 -1.04 10.85
C THR A 89 -7.75 0.01 11.45
N ASP A 90 -7.55 1.29 11.08
CA ASP A 90 -8.41 2.38 11.53
C ASP A 90 -9.84 2.25 10.96
N ILE A 91 -9.98 1.85 9.70
CA ILE A 91 -11.29 1.58 9.09
C ILE A 91 -12.03 0.46 9.84
N LYS A 92 -11.33 -0.63 10.19
CA LYS A 92 -11.91 -1.73 10.98
C LYS A 92 -12.36 -1.26 12.37
N ARG A 93 -11.50 -0.52 13.07
CA ARG A 93 -11.83 0.04 14.39
C ARG A 93 -13.03 0.98 14.33
N LYS A 94 -13.11 1.86 13.34
CA LYS A 94 -14.27 2.75 13.14
C LYS A 94 -15.56 1.97 12.93
N LYS A 95 -15.54 0.87 12.17
CA LYS A 95 -16.71 -0.01 11.98
C LYS A 95 -17.13 -0.71 13.27
N GLU A 96 -16.18 -1.18 14.08
CA GLU A 96 -16.47 -1.81 15.38
C GLU A 96 -17.06 -0.81 16.38
N THR A 97 -16.51 0.40 16.47
CA THR A 97 -17.01 1.44 17.36
C THR A 97 -18.38 1.97 16.91
N GLY A 98 -18.60 2.16 15.60
CA GLY A 98 -19.90 2.59 15.06
C GLY A 98 -21.03 1.59 15.38
N ARG A 99 -20.76 0.28 15.25
CA ARG A 99 -21.71 -0.78 15.64
C ARG A 99 -22.05 -0.80 17.12
N LYS A 100 -21.14 -0.37 18.00
CA LYS A 100 -21.40 -0.26 19.45
C LYS A 100 -22.35 0.90 19.81
N TYR A 101 -22.46 1.92 18.95
CA TYR A 101 -23.35 3.05 19.18
C TYR A 101 -24.73 2.88 18.52
N ASP A 102 -24.82 2.13 17.42
CA ASP A 102 -26.10 1.85 16.76
C ASP A 102 -26.97 0.80 17.49
N ASN A 103 -26.42 0.10 18.49
CA ASN A 103 -27.13 -0.98 19.17
C ASN A 103 -27.13 -0.90 20.71
N PRO A 104 -27.77 0.14 21.31
CA PRO A 104 -27.91 0.24 22.76
C PRO A 104 -28.90 -0.77 23.38
N TYR A 105 -29.52 -1.65 22.59
CA TYR A 105 -30.59 -2.57 23.04
C TYR A 105 -30.30 -4.07 22.84
N ASP A 106 -29.09 -4.46 22.45
CA ASP A 106 -28.75 -5.87 22.17
C ASP A 106 -27.91 -6.50 23.29
N GLY A 107 -28.32 -6.21 24.53
CA GLY A 107 -28.05 -7.08 25.66
C GLY A 107 -29.22 -8.06 25.80
N PRO A 108 -29.02 -9.28 26.34
CA PRO A 108 -30.14 -10.13 26.71
C PRO A 108 -31.00 -9.34 27.69
N MET A 109 -32.23 -9.01 27.30
CA MET A 109 -33.25 -8.49 28.21
C MET A 109 -33.46 -9.56 29.28
N SER A 110 -32.76 -9.43 30.40
CA SER A 110 -32.95 -10.27 31.57
C SER A 110 -34.32 -9.93 32.15
N ASP A 111 -35.30 -10.74 31.78
CA ASP A 111 -36.58 -10.97 32.42
C ASP A 111 -37.49 -9.75 32.64
N GLY A 112 -38.75 -9.89 32.24
CA GLY A 112 -39.70 -8.79 32.17
C GLY A 112 -39.94 -8.13 33.53
N VAL A 113 -39.55 -6.87 33.67
CA VAL A 113 -40.06 -6.02 34.76
C VAL A 113 -41.39 -5.44 34.32
N PHE A 114 -42.47 -6.06 34.79
CA PHE A 114 -43.83 -5.52 34.73
C PHE A 114 -43.89 -4.20 35.49
N PHE A 115 -44.25 -3.11 34.82
CA PHE A 115 -44.78 -1.95 35.50
C PHE A 115 -46.19 -2.29 35.97
N ASP A 116 -46.36 -2.54 37.27
CA ASP A 116 -47.66 -2.63 37.90
C ASP A 116 -48.42 -1.33 37.65
N LYS A 117 -49.53 -1.45 36.91
CA LYS A 117 -50.50 -0.36 36.77
C LYS A 117 -51.11 -0.14 38.15
N ARG A 118 -50.80 1.01 38.76
CA ARG A 118 -51.74 1.61 39.70
C ARG A 118 -52.46 2.77 39.02
N GLY A 119 -53.73 2.53 38.68
CA GLY A 119 -54.75 3.57 38.89
C GLY A 119 -54.78 3.90 40.38
N VAL A 120 -55.08 5.10 40.84
CA VAL A 120 -56.08 6.09 40.41
C VAL A 120 -55.52 7.48 40.69
#